data_AF-A0A1V2NHQ7-F1
#
_entry.id   AF-A0A1V2NHQ7-F1
#
_cell.length_a   1.000
_cell.length_b   1.000
_cell.length_c   1.000
_cell.angle_alpha   90.00
_cell.angle_beta   90.00
_cell.angle_gamma   90.00
#
_symmetry.space_group_name_H-M   'P 1'
#
loop_
_entity.id
_entity.type
_entity.pdbx_description
1 polymer ?
#
loop_
_entity_poly.entity_id
_entity_poly.type
_entity_poly.pdbx_seq_one_letter_code
_entity_poly.pdbx_strand_id
1 'polypeptide(L)'
;MRTMTFTTPELLPTVETAKHEMWESGGESFTIDVPLDADVSDGAGGDDPLLTVRWRDAVVRVIAHREVGVMTARDYGAEMFGVVRAFEPTGGDFVGKYGDFAGESAPVMRGTTGDRALVATCAAPGVNRLIVIGSSPTGDEASAAEVETVIASIALVSA
;
A
#
# COMPACT_ATOMS: atom_id res chain seq x y z
N MET A 1 -19.51 -0.03 -3.17
CA MET A 1 -18.37 0.70 -2.59
C MET A 1 -18.87 1.99 -1.94
N ARG A 2 -18.18 2.46 -0.90
CA ARG A 2 -18.25 3.84 -0.38
C ARG A 2 -16.87 4.47 -0.47
N THR A 3 -16.80 5.72 -0.90
CA THR A 3 -15.55 6.48 -0.88
C THR A 3 -15.33 7.02 0.52
N MET A 4 -14.11 6.88 1.03
CA MET A 4 -13.66 7.42 2.31
C MET A 4 -12.40 8.25 2.11
N THR A 5 -12.16 9.18 3.02
CA THR A 5 -10.92 9.96 3.08
C THR A 5 -10.10 9.53 4.29
N PHE A 6 -8.79 9.40 4.12
CA PHE A 6 -7.83 9.24 5.21
C PHE A 6 -6.69 10.24 5.05
N THR A 7 -6.07 10.64 6.15
CA THR A 7 -5.03 11.68 6.15
C THR A 7 -3.80 11.17 6.87
N THR A 8 -2.63 11.39 6.28
CA THR A 8 -1.35 11.14 6.93
C THR A 8 -1.13 12.15 8.07
N PRO A 9 -0.58 11.73 9.22
CA PRO A 9 -0.17 12.66 10.27
C PRO A 9 0.90 13.63 9.77
N GLU A 10 0.95 14.84 10.34
CA GLU A 10 2.00 15.83 10.03
C GLU A 10 3.42 15.30 10.35
N LEU A 11 3.50 14.41 11.35
CA LEU A 11 4.74 13.77 11.78
C LEU A 11 4.61 12.26 11.60
N LEU A 12 5.37 11.72 10.65
CA LEU A 12 5.52 10.29 10.41
C LEU A 12 6.95 9.84 10.69
N PRO A 13 7.16 8.56 11.09
CA PRO A 13 8.50 7.98 11.12
C PRO A 13 9.21 8.12 9.78
N THR A 14 10.50 8.45 9.84
CA THR A 14 11.30 8.80 8.67
C THR A 14 12.04 7.58 8.13
N VAL A 15 12.00 7.42 6.81
CA VAL A 15 12.85 6.49 6.07
C VAL A 15 13.84 7.32 5.26
N GLU A 16 15.12 7.17 5.57
CA GLU A 16 16.21 7.84 4.86
C GLU A 16 16.58 7.08 3.59
N THR A 17 16.72 7.79 2.47
CA THR A 17 17.14 7.22 1.19
C THR A 17 18.54 7.73 0.82
N ALA A 18 19.21 7.06 -0.13
CA ALA A 18 20.60 7.35 -0.48
C ALA A 18 20.84 8.78 -1.06
N LYS A 19 19.80 9.45 -1.57
CA LYS A 19 19.86 10.82 -2.08
C LYS A 19 19.08 11.74 -1.17
N HIS A 20 19.75 12.70 -0.53
CA HIS A 20 19.12 13.61 0.41
C HIS A 20 18.49 14.81 -0.32
N GLU A 21 17.18 14.74 -0.54
CA GLU A 21 16.34 15.90 -0.79
C GLU A 21 15.27 15.90 0.30
N MET A 22 15.35 16.85 1.24
CA MET A 22 14.38 16.94 2.34
C MET A 22 13.17 17.72 1.88
N TRP A 23 12.02 17.06 1.88
CA TRP A 23 10.73 17.71 1.72
C TRP A 23 10.07 17.76 3.10
N GLU A 24 9.44 18.88 3.44
CA GLU A 24 8.69 19.01 4.69
C GLU A 24 7.48 18.07 4.62
N SER A 25 7.32 17.17 5.60
CA SER A 25 6.12 16.33 5.65
C SER A 25 4.91 17.22 5.90
N GLY A 26 3.88 17.06 5.07
CA GLY A 26 2.56 17.64 5.28
C GLY A 26 1.56 16.55 5.58
N GLY A 27 0.46 16.92 6.25
CA GLY A 27 -0.71 16.07 6.35
C GLY A 27 -1.37 15.93 4.98
N GLU A 28 -1.07 14.85 4.27
CA GLU A 28 -1.62 14.55 2.95
C GLU A 28 -2.91 13.75 3.09
N SER A 29 -3.94 14.15 2.35
CA SER A 29 -5.22 13.47 2.33
C SER A 29 -5.36 12.61 1.09
N PHE A 30 -5.94 11.43 1.26
CA PHE A 30 -6.15 10.44 0.22
C PHE A 30 -7.60 9.96 0.25
N THR A 31 -8.14 9.60 -0.91
CA THR A 31 -9.40 8.86 -1.00
C THR A 31 -9.16 7.37 -1.20
N ILE A 32 -10.09 6.54 -0.76
CA ILE A 32 -10.14 5.10 -1.03
C ILE A 32 -11.60 4.64 -1.13
N ASP A 33 -11.89 3.78 -2.10
CA ASP A 33 -13.19 3.13 -2.23
C ASP A 33 -13.16 1.78 -1.49
N VAL A 34 -14.02 1.63 -0.49
CA VAL A 34 -14.11 0.41 0.32
C VAL A 34 -15.47 -0.28 0.18
N PRO A 35 -15.56 -1.61 0.38
CA PRO A 35 -16.84 -2.32 0.43
C PRO A 35 -17.79 -1.74 1.48
N LEU A 36 -19.09 -1.84 1.24
CA LEU A 36 -20.11 -1.23 2.13
C LEU A 36 -20.19 -1.92 3.49
N ASP A 37 -19.86 -3.20 3.52
CA ASP A 37 -19.79 -4.08 4.69
C ASP A 37 -18.40 -4.07 5.36
N ALA A 38 -17.46 -3.25 4.87
CA ALA A 38 -16.12 -3.19 5.43
C ALA A 38 -16.09 -2.51 6.80
N ASP A 39 -15.41 -3.17 7.73
CA ASP A 39 -14.93 -2.58 8.98
C ASP A 39 -13.64 -1.80 8.69
N VAL A 40 -13.55 -0.59 9.23
CA VAL A 40 -12.44 0.33 8.97
C VAL A 40 -11.90 0.82 10.31
N SER A 41 -10.58 0.68 10.47
CA SER A 41 -9.86 1.08 11.67
C SER A 41 -8.65 1.92 11.31
N ASP A 42 -8.49 3.03 12.02
CA ASP A 42 -7.35 3.93 11.88
C ASP A 42 -6.23 3.53 12.85
N GLY A 43 -4.99 3.79 12.45
CA GLY A 43 -3.80 3.66 13.29
C GLY A 43 -2.90 4.88 13.19
N ALA A 44 -1.74 4.82 13.86
CA ALA A 44 -0.85 5.97 13.99
C ALA A 44 0.06 6.23 12.76
N GLY A 45 0.18 5.26 11.84
CA GLY A 45 1.21 5.28 10.80
C GLY A 45 2.58 4.83 11.31
N GLY A 46 3.57 4.70 10.41
CA GLY A 46 4.86 4.08 10.73
C GLY A 46 4.80 2.56 10.76
N ASP A 47 5.10 1.96 11.92
CA ASP A 47 5.04 0.50 12.11
C ASP A 47 3.59 -0.02 12.25
N ASP A 48 2.67 0.85 12.70
CA ASP A 48 1.24 0.56 12.71
C ASP A 48 0.60 1.04 11.41
N PRO A 49 -0.27 0.24 10.76
CA PRO A 49 -0.99 0.70 9.58
C PRO A 49 -1.79 1.96 9.90
N LEU A 50 -1.63 2.99 9.06
CA LEU A 50 -2.43 4.20 9.12
C LEU A 50 -3.92 3.89 8.94
N LEU A 51 -4.23 2.95 8.04
CA LEU A 51 -5.59 2.50 7.77
C LEU A 51 -5.59 0.98 7.63
N THR A 52 -6.55 0.31 8.26
CA THR A 52 -6.86 -1.08 7.98
C THR A 52 -8.35 -1.23 7.63
N VAL A 53 -8.62 -1.80 6.46
CA VAL A 53 -9.95 -2.10 5.93
C VAL A 53 -10.10 -3.62 5.92
N ARG A 54 -11.17 -4.14 6.54
CA ARG A 54 -11.47 -5.57 6.60
C ARG A 54 -12.89 -5.84 6.13
N TRP A 55 -13.08 -6.82 5.27
CA TRP A 55 -14.41 -7.28 4.86
C TRP A 55 -14.35 -8.76 4.52
N ARG A 56 -15.34 -9.52 4.99
CA ARG A 56 -15.31 -10.99 4.91
C ARG A 56 -13.94 -11.51 5.43
N ASP A 57 -13.20 -12.22 4.59
CA ASP A 57 -11.84 -12.69 4.87
C ASP A 57 -10.75 -11.85 4.18
N ALA A 58 -11.09 -10.74 3.55
CA ALA A 58 -10.13 -9.85 2.88
C ALA A 58 -9.69 -8.71 3.81
N VAL A 59 -8.43 -8.27 3.64
CA VAL A 59 -7.82 -7.20 4.43
C VAL A 59 -6.97 -6.33 3.51
N VAL A 60 -7.11 -5.01 3.62
CA VAL A 60 -6.18 -4.01 3.05
C VAL A 60 -5.61 -3.17 4.18
N ARG A 61 -4.29 -3.01 4.19
CA ARG A 61 -3.54 -2.19 5.14
C ARG A 61 -2.78 -1.12 4.38
N VAL A 62 -2.96 0.14 4.76
CA VAL A 62 -2.19 1.28 4.25
C VAL A 62 -1.23 1.70 5.34
N ILE A 63 0.05 1.75 5.02
CA ILE A 63 1.13 2.12 5.92
C ILE A 63 1.79 3.36 5.33
N ALA A 64 1.95 4.41 6.13
CA ALA A 64 2.55 5.66 5.69
C ALA A 64 3.86 5.91 6.42
N HIS A 65 4.87 6.38 5.67
CA HIS A 65 6.16 6.82 6.20
C HIS A 65 6.54 8.14 5.56
N ARG A 66 7.29 8.97 6.29
CA ARG A 66 7.94 10.13 5.69
C ARG A 66 9.14 9.64 4.88
N GLU A 67 9.18 9.98 3.59
CA GLU A 67 10.36 9.76 2.77
C GLU A 67 11.31 10.97 2.90
N VAL A 68 12.58 10.70 3.21
CA VAL A 68 13.65 11.70 3.11
C VAL A 68 14.54 11.30 1.95
N GLY A 69 14.34 12.01 0.84
CA GLY A 69 15.00 11.80 -0.44
C GLY A 69 14.07 11.37 -1.55
N VAL A 70 14.62 10.82 -2.63
CA VAL A 70 13.87 10.46 -3.83
C VAL A 70 14.18 9.03 -4.24
N MET A 71 13.17 8.16 -4.15
CA MET A 71 13.17 6.82 -4.72
C MET A 71 12.45 6.78 -6.07
N THR A 72 13.00 6.02 -7.01
CA THR A 72 12.32 5.70 -8.27
C THR A 72 11.35 4.53 -8.08
N ALA A 73 10.40 4.35 -9.00
CA ALA A 73 9.56 3.15 -9.06
C ALA A 73 10.37 1.85 -8.95
N ARG A 74 11.58 1.83 -9.53
CA ARG A 74 12.50 0.68 -9.47
C ARG A 74 13.03 0.43 -8.07
N ASP A 75 13.36 1.48 -7.32
CA ASP A 75 13.87 1.37 -5.96
C ASP A 75 12.78 0.83 -5.02
N TYR A 76 11.55 1.33 -5.14
CA TYR A 76 10.39 0.75 -4.46
C TYR A 76 10.16 -0.70 -4.86
N GLY A 77 10.35 -1.04 -6.14
CA GLY A 77 10.22 -2.39 -6.63
C GLY A 77 11.19 -3.35 -5.95
N ALA A 78 12.43 -2.91 -5.73
CA ALA A 78 13.44 -3.70 -5.02
C ALA A 78 13.06 -3.94 -3.54
N GLU A 79 12.55 -2.91 -2.85
CA GLU A 79 12.08 -3.05 -1.47
C GLU A 79 10.87 -4.00 -1.37
N MET A 80 9.86 -3.80 -2.21
CA MET A 80 8.65 -4.62 -2.21
C MET A 80 8.93 -6.08 -2.58
N PHE A 81 9.93 -6.32 -3.42
CA PHE A 81 10.41 -7.67 -3.70
C PHE A 81 10.99 -8.34 -2.45
N GLY A 82 11.70 -7.59 -1.61
CA GLY A 82 12.17 -8.07 -0.31
C GLY A 82 11.03 -8.40 0.65
N VAL A 83 10.05 -7.49 0.77
CA VAL A 83 8.86 -7.68 1.62
C VAL A 83 8.08 -8.92 1.22
N VAL A 84 7.68 -9.04 -0.05
CA VAL A 84 6.86 -10.16 -0.51
C VAL A 84 7.62 -11.49 -0.45
N ARG A 85 8.92 -11.54 -0.79
CA ARG A 85 9.72 -12.78 -0.62
C ARG A 85 9.83 -13.25 0.82
N ALA A 86 9.74 -12.36 1.80
CA ALA A 86 9.71 -12.76 3.20
C ALA A 86 8.39 -13.49 3.55
N PHE A 87 7.29 -13.17 2.87
CA PHE A 87 5.98 -13.80 3.06
C PHE A 87 5.74 -15.03 2.17
N GLU A 88 6.39 -15.11 1.01
CA GLU A 88 6.33 -16.25 0.09
C GLU A 88 7.69 -16.97 0.00
N PRO A 89 8.05 -17.81 0.99
CA PRO A 89 9.37 -18.45 1.05
C PRO A 89 9.55 -19.55 -0.02
N THR A 90 8.47 -19.99 -0.67
CA THR A 90 8.49 -21.09 -1.65
C THR A 90 8.67 -20.63 -3.10
N GLY A 91 8.52 -19.32 -3.39
CA GLY A 91 8.83 -18.72 -4.69
C GLY A 91 8.02 -19.23 -5.88
N GLY A 92 6.85 -19.83 -5.64
CA GLY A 92 6.07 -20.54 -6.67
C GLY A 92 5.20 -19.62 -7.53
N ASP A 93 4.57 -18.61 -6.93
CA ASP A 93 3.48 -17.83 -7.57
C ASP A 93 3.76 -16.31 -7.57
N PHE A 94 5.03 -15.93 -7.43
CA PHE A 94 5.43 -14.53 -7.39
C PHE A 94 5.35 -13.87 -8.78
N VAL A 95 4.60 -12.76 -8.86
CA VAL A 95 4.51 -11.93 -10.08
C VAL A 95 4.66 -10.45 -9.74
N GLY A 96 5.73 -9.83 -10.24
CA GLY A 96 5.94 -8.39 -10.17
C GLY A 96 5.65 -7.72 -11.51
N LYS A 97 4.82 -6.67 -11.48
CA LYS A 97 4.58 -5.78 -12.63
C LYS A 97 4.65 -4.33 -12.19
N TYR A 98 4.84 -3.40 -13.12
CA TYR A 98 4.61 -1.98 -12.85
C TYR A 98 3.19 -1.60 -13.25
N GLY A 99 2.54 -0.77 -12.46
CA GLY A 99 1.22 -0.22 -12.70
C GLY A 99 1.15 1.25 -12.30
N ASP A 100 -0.03 1.84 -12.45
CA ASP A 100 -0.34 3.15 -11.88
C ASP A 100 -0.89 2.96 -10.46
N PHE A 101 -0.42 3.78 -9.51
CA PHE A 101 -0.92 3.84 -8.15
C PHE A 101 -0.91 5.30 -7.69
N ALA A 102 -2.11 5.83 -7.40
CA ALA A 102 -2.31 7.21 -6.98
C ALA A 102 -1.64 8.25 -7.91
N GLY A 103 -1.62 7.98 -9.22
CA GLY A 103 -1.03 8.86 -10.25
C GLY A 103 0.46 8.66 -10.50
N GLU A 104 1.11 7.74 -9.78
CA GLU A 104 2.53 7.42 -9.93
C GLU A 104 2.75 6.01 -10.47
N SER A 105 3.86 5.82 -11.20
CA SER A 105 4.27 4.47 -11.59
C SER A 105 4.82 3.72 -10.37
N ALA A 106 4.19 2.60 -10.04
CA ALA A 106 4.51 1.83 -8.84
C ALA A 106 4.66 0.33 -9.13
N PRO A 107 5.53 -0.37 -8.38
CA PRO A 107 5.58 -1.83 -8.40
C PRO A 107 4.31 -2.41 -7.78
N VAL A 108 3.66 -3.33 -8.50
CA VAL A 108 2.57 -4.17 -7.99
C VAL A 108 3.08 -5.60 -7.93
N MET A 109 3.29 -6.08 -6.72
CA MET A 109 3.79 -7.41 -6.43
C MET A 109 2.64 -8.31 -5.97
N ARG A 110 2.57 -9.53 -6.51
CA ARG A 110 1.64 -10.57 -6.09
C ARG A 110 2.40 -11.77 -5.56
N GLY A 111 1.80 -12.46 -4.60
CA GLY A 111 2.35 -13.68 -4.04
C GLY A 111 1.36 -14.40 -3.13
N THR A 112 1.85 -15.39 -2.41
CA THR A 112 1.05 -16.16 -1.43
C THR A 112 1.78 -16.32 -0.10
N THR A 113 1.04 -16.33 1.02
CA THR A 113 1.54 -16.67 2.35
C THR A 113 0.57 -17.62 3.03
N GLY A 114 0.91 -18.92 3.04
CA GLY A 114 0.03 -19.96 3.60
C GLY A 114 -1.31 -20.01 2.87
N ASP A 115 -2.40 -19.75 3.57
CA ASP A 115 -3.78 -19.74 3.05
C ASP A 115 -4.21 -18.39 2.47
N ARG A 116 -3.29 -17.43 2.32
CA ARG A 116 -3.57 -16.07 1.82
C ARG A 116 -2.87 -15.77 0.51
N ALA A 117 -3.61 -15.23 -0.46
CA ALA A 117 -3.05 -14.50 -1.58
C ALA A 117 -2.75 -13.05 -1.15
N LEU A 118 -1.64 -12.50 -1.62
CA LEU A 118 -1.17 -11.16 -1.30
C LEU A 118 -1.03 -10.32 -2.57
N VAL A 119 -1.35 -9.04 -2.44
CA VAL A 119 -0.96 -8.00 -3.39
C VAL A 119 -0.37 -6.84 -2.61
N ALA A 120 0.75 -6.31 -3.07
CA ALA A 120 1.42 -5.21 -2.39
C ALA A 120 1.99 -4.20 -3.38
N THR A 121 1.92 -2.93 -3.01
CA THR A 121 2.46 -1.80 -3.79
C THR A 121 3.09 -0.77 -2.87
N CYS A 122 4.02 0.01 -3.41
CA CYS A 122 4.67 1.11 -2.70
C CYS A 122 4.99 2.26 -3.66
N ALA A 123 4.67 3.48 -3.27
CA ALA A 123 5.05 4.71 -3.96
C ALA A 123 5.00 5.91 -3.01
N ALA A 124 5.56 7.04 -3.43
CA ALA A 124 5.32 8.35 -2.83
C ALA A 124 4.49 9.21 -3.79
N PRO A 125 3.14 9.09 -3.79
CA PRO A 125 2.26 9.90 -4.64
C PRO A 125 2.26 11.39 -4.31
N GLY A 126 2.83 11.77 -3.17
CA GLY A 126 3.14 13.16 -2.83
C GLY A 126 4.44 13.20 -2.02
N VAL A 127 4.42 13.75 -0.80
CA VAL A 127 5.59 13.87 0.07
C VAL A 127 5.83 12.59 0.87
N ASN A 128 4.78 11.91 1.31
CA ASN A 128 4.90 10.69 2.11
C ASN A 128 4.84 9.44 1.24
N ARG A 129 5.62 8.44 1.63
CA ARG A 129 5.59 7.09 1.06
C ARG A 129 4.41 6.31 1.61
N LEU A 130 3.62 5.72 0.74
CA LEU A 130 2.59 4.74 1.07
C LEU A 130 3.05 3.33 0.69
N ILE A 131 2.97 2.41 1.64
CA ILE A 131 3.03 0.96 1.40
C ILE A 131 1.62 0.42 1.60
N VAL A 132 1.07 -0.26 0.61
CA VAL A 132 -0.25 -0.86 0.68
C VAL A 132 -0.14 -2.35 0.50
N ILE A 133 -0.71 -3.11 1.45
CA ILE A 133 -0.72 -4.57 1.42
C ILE A 133 -2.16 -5.04 1.52
N GLY A 134 -2.61 -5.74 0.49
CA GLY A 134 -3.88 -6.44 0.43
C GLY A 134 -3.69 -7.94 0.59
N SER A 135 -4.66 -8.60 1.23
CA SER A 135 -4.70 -10.04 1.36
C SER A 135 -6.12 -10.58 1.23
N SER A 136 -6.25 -11.76 0.63
CA SER A 136 -7.51 -12.52 0.50
C SER A 136 -7.23 -14.02 0.68
N PRO A 137 -8.23 -14.87 0.90
CA PRO A 137 -8.04 -16.32 0.86
C PRO A 137 -7.44 -16.79 -0.48
N THR A 138 -6.51 -17.74 -0.44
CA THR A 138 -5.97 -18.38 -1.65
C THR A 138 -7.07 -19.15 -2.38
N GLY A 139 -7.14 -18.98 -3.71
CA GLY A 139 -8.17 -19.62 -4.54
C GLY A 139 -9.50 -18.86 -4.62
N ASP A 140 -9.65 -17.75 -3.89
CA ASP A 140 -10.79 -16.83 -4.03
C ASP A 140 -10.43 -15.67 -4.99
N GLU A 141 -10.60 -15.91 -6.28
CA GLU A 141 -10.31 -14.92 -7.33
C GLU A 141 -11.18 -13.66 -7.21
N ALA A 142 -12.41 -13.80 -6.73
CA ALA A 142 -13.33 -12.67 -6.58
C ALA A 142 -12.86 -11.73 -5.47
N SER A 143 -12.48 -12.27 -4.31
CA SER A 143 -11.89 -11.47 -3.23
C SER A 143 -10.54 -10.88 -3.63
N ALA A 144 -9.70 -11.61 -4.37
CA ALA A 144 -8.42 -11.08 -4.86
C ALA A 144 -8.63 -9.87 -5.80
N ALA A 145 -9.56 -9.97 -6.75
CA ALA A 145 -9.87 -8.88 -7.67
C ALA A 145 -10.47 -7.66 -6.96
N GLU A 146 -11.30 -7.88 -5.94
CA GLU A 146 -11.86 -6.80 -5.14
C GLU A 146 -10.79 -6.10 -4.29
N VAL A 147 -9.87 -6.85 -3.68
CA VAL A 147 -8.70 -6.28 -2.98
C VAL A 147 -7.87 -5.41 -3.92
N GLU A 148 -7.59 -5.88 -5.14
CA GLU A 148 -6.88 -5.07 -6.14
C GLU A 148 -7.64 -3.79 -6.51
N THR A 149 -8.96 -3.89 -6.64
CA THR A 149 -9.83 -2.73 -6.93
C THR A 149 -9.77 -1.70 -5.81
N VAL A 150 -9.82 -2.13 -4.55
CA VAL A 150 -9.70 -1.25 -3.37
C VAL A 150 -8.33 -0.55 -3.37
N ILE A 151 -7.23 -1.28 -3.59
CA ILE A 151 -5.89 -0.69 -3.64
C ILE A 151 -5.77 0.32 -4.80
N ALA A 152 -6.27 -0.02 -5.98
CA ALA A 152 -6.21 0.82 -7.16
C ALA A 152 -7.07 2.09 -7.06
N SER A 153 -8.06 2.11 -6.16
CA SER A 153 -8.91 3.28 -5.91
C SER A 153 -8.22 4.38 -5.07
N ILE A 154 -7.06 4.08 -4.48
CA ILE A 154 -6.32 5.05 -3.67
C ILE A 154 -5.85 6.19 -4.58
N ALA A 155 -6.22 7.41 -4.22
CA ALA A 155 -5.84 8.62 -4.95
C ALA A 155 -5.48 9.74 -3.97
N LEU A 156 -4.45 10.52 -4.31
CA LEU A 156 -4.12 11.75 -3.58
C LEU A 156 -5.22 12.78 -3.80
N VAL A 157 -5.71 13.38 -2.72
CA VAL A 157 -6.59 14.55 -2.80
C VAL A 157 -5.70 15.75 -3.11
N SER A 158 -5.66 16.14 -4.38
CA SER A 158 -4.96 17.35 -4.81
C SER A 158 -5.56 18.58 -4.10
N ALA A 159 -4.71 19.32 -3.38
CA ALA A 159 -5.04 20.62 -2.78
C ALA A 159 -5.24 21.71 -3.84
#